data_AF-A0A7X6VHP6-F1
#
_entry.id   AF-A0A7X6VHP6-F1
#
_cell.length_a   1.000
_cell.length_b   1.000
_cell.length_c   1.000
_cell.angle_alpha   90.00
_cell.angle_beta   90.00
_cell.angle_gamma   90.00
#
_symmetry.space_group_name_H-M   'P 1'
#
loop_
_entity.id
_entity.type
_entity.pdbx_description
1 polymer ?
#
loop_
_entity_poly.entity_id
_entity_poly.type
_entity_poly.pdbx_seq_one_letter_code
_entity_poly.pdbx_strand_id
1 'polypeptide(L)'
;MVLIVILLVLNFAAILCIVEVPKLLRSGLLKELLTFSLLLALGVSLSILKSLKVEIGNPSDLFAWIYSPLKGVMESLLKKG
;
A
#
# COMPACT_ATOMS: atom_id res chain seq x y z
N MET A 1 10.21 -14.63 -14.89
CA MET A 1 10.52 -13.48 -14.00
C MET A 1 9.43 -13.25 -12.94
N VAL A 2 8.16 -13.11 -13.31
CA VAL A 2 7.04 -12.88 -12.35
C VAL A 2 6.99 -13.90 -11.21
N LEU A 3 7.09 -15.20 -11.51
CA LEU A 3 7.10 -16.25 -10.48
C LEU A 3 8.21 -16.11 -9.44
N ILE A 4 9.41 -15.71 -9.88
CA ILE A 4 10.57 -15.49 -8.99
C ILE A 4 10.28 -14.32 -8.04
N VAL A 5 9.67 -13.25 -8.54
CA VAL A 5 9.27 -12.09 -7.73
C VAL A 5 8.22 -12.50 -6.69
N ILE A 6 7.21 -13.27 -7.06
CA ILE A 6 6.18 -13.75 -6.13
C ILE A 6 6.80 -14.60 -5.02
N LEU A 7 7.71 -15.52 -5.36
CA LEU A 7 8.41 -16.37 -4.38
C LEU A 7 9.27 -15.55 -3.42
N LEU A 8 9.96 -14.51 -3.90
CA LEU A 8 10.74 -13.59 -3.08
C LEU A 8 9.87 -12.80 -2.11
N VAL A 9 8.77 -12.21 -2.61
CA VAL A 9 7.83 -11.44 -1.79
C VAL A 9 7.20 -12.33 -0.72
N LEU A 10 6.83 -13.56 -1.07
CA LEU A 10 6.23 -14.50 -0.12
C LEU A 10 7.24 -14.97 0.93
N ASN A 11 8.50 -15.22 0.55
CA ASN A 11 9.57 -15.52 1.50
C ASN A 11 9.81 -14.37 2.48
N PHE A 12 9.89 -13.15 1.96
CA PHE A 12 10.09 -11.97 2.80
C PHE A 12 8.92 -11.78 3.79
N ALA A 13 7.68 -11.94 3.32
CA ALA A 13 6.50 -11.90 4.18
C ALA A 13 6.50 -13.01 5.24
N ALA A 14 6.94 -14.22 4.89
CA ALA A 14 7.06 -15.32 5.84
C ALA A 14 8.10 -15.04 6.93
N ILE A 15 9.27 -14.50 6.56
CA ILE A 15 10.32 -14.11 7.51
C ILE A 15 9.80 -13.02 8.46
N LEU A 16 9.14 -11.99 7.93
CA LEU A 16 8.52 -10.94 8.74
C LEU A 16 7.50 -11.52 9.72
N CYS A 17 6.62 -12.42 9.27
CA CYS A 17 5.68 -13.08 10.16
C CYS A 17 6.39 -13.85 11.28
N ILE A 18 7.44 -14.61 10.97
CA ILE A 18 8.17 -15.39 11.98
C ILE A 18 8.84 -14.50 13.03
N VAL A 19 9.26 -13.28 12.67
CA VAL A 19 9.90 -12.35 13.61
C VAL A 19 8.86 -11.55 14.41
N GLU A 20 7.92 -10.92 13.72
CA GLU A 20 6.98 -9.97 14.34
C GLU A 20 5.80 -10.66 15.05
N VAL A 21 5.21 -11.72 14.47
CA VAL A 21 4.02 -12.39 15.02
C VAL A 21 4.26 -12.93 16.43
N PRO A 22 5.32 -13.73 16.72
CA PRO A 22 5.55 -14.22 18.08
C PRO A 22 5.88 -13.09 19.06
N LYS A 23 6.53 -12.02 18.60
CA LYS A 23 6.81 -10.83 19.42
C LYS A 23 5.49 -10.16 19.84
N LEU A 24 4.60 -9.91 18.88
CA LEU A 24 3.29 -9.27 19.11
C LEU A 24 2.35 -10.13 19.96
N LEU A 25 2.33 -11.45 19.74
CA LEU A 25 1.56 -12.40 20.55
C LEU A 25 2.06 -12.47 21.99
N ARG A 26 3.38 -12.51 22.22
CA ARG A 26 3.95 -12.51 23.57
C ARG A 26 3.65 -11.22 24.33
N SER A 27 3.54 -10.10 23.63
CA SER A 27 3.18 -8.80 24.21
C SER A 27 1.66 -8.62 24.42
N GLY A 28 0.82 -9.55 23.95
CA GLY A 28 -0.63 -9.44 24.04
C GLY A 28 -1.24 -8.35 23.13
N LEU A 29 -0.48 -7.85 22.15
CA LEU A 29 -0.82 -6.68 21.35
C LEU A 29 -1.61 -7.10 20.09
N LEU A 30 -2.85 -7.55 20.30
CA LEU A 30 -3.71 -8.04 19.20
C LEU A 30 -4.07 -6.96 18.18
N LYS A 31 -4.24 -5.70 18.63
CA LYS A 31 -4.52 -4.57 17.72
C LYS A 31 -3.35 -4.32 16.77
N GLU A 32 -2.14 -4.36 17.29
CA GLU A 32 -0.93 -4.18 16.48
C GLU A 32 -0.69 -5.36 15.54
N LEU A 33 -1.01 -6.58 15.98
CA LEU A 33 -0.99 -7.77 15.12
C LEU A 33 -1.97 -7.62 13.95
N LEU A 34 -3.16 -7.06 14.20
CA LEU A 34 -4.14 -6.78 13.16
C LEU A 34 -3.64 -5.70 12.19
N THR A 35 -3.07 -4.61 12.69
CA THR A 35 -2.46 -3.56 11.85
C THR A 35 -1.30 -4.10 11.02
N PHE A 36 -0.39 -4.87 11.62
CA PHE A 36 0.73 -5.53 10.94
C PHE A 36 0.23 -6.45 9.83
N SER A 37 -0.72 -7.33 10.15
CA SER A 37 -1.29 -8.28 9.18
C SER A 37 -1.95 -7.56 8.01
N LEU A 38 -2.72 -6.50 8.29
CA LEU A 38 -3.37 -5.70 7.25
C LEU A 38 -2.34 -5.02 6.34
N LEU A 39 -1.32 -4.38 6.90
CA LEU A 39 -0.25 -3.74 6.12
C LEU A 39 0.54 -4.75 5.29
N LEU A 40 0.86 -5.91 5.87
CA LEU A 40 1.59 -6.97 5.18
C LEU A 40 0.77 -7.54 4.02
N ALA A 41 -0.50 -7.84 4.26
CA ALA A 41 -1.42 -8.33 3.24
C ALA A 41 -1.56 -7.33 2.09
N LEU A 42 -1.71 -6.03 2.39
CA LEU A 42 -1.77 -4.98 1.37
C LEU A 42 -0.47 -4.91 0.57
N GLY A 43 0.69 -4.89 1.23
CA GLY A 43 2.00 -4.82 0.57
C GLY A 43 2.27 -6.01 -0.35
N VAL A 44 1.96 -7.24 0.10
CA VAL A 44 2.08 -8.45 -0.70
C VAL A 44 1.12 -8.41 -1.89
N SER A 45 -0.15 -8.06 -1.66
CA SER A 45 -1.17 -7.98 -2.72
C SER A 45 -0.75 -6.97 -3.79
N LEU A 46 -0.36 -5.75 -3.40
CA LEU A 46 0.13 -4.71 -4.32
C LEU A 46 1.35 -5.17 -5.11
N SER A 47 2.29 -5.85 -4.47
CA SER A 47 3.50 -6.36 -5.12
C SER A 47 3.18 -7.41 -6.19
N ILE A 48 2.26 -8.33 -5.89
CA ILE A 48 1.79 -9.36 -6.84
C ILE A 48 1.04 -8.70 -7.99
N LEU A 49 0.10 -7.80 -7.70
CA LEU A 49 -0.73 -7.12 -8.69
C LEU A 49 0.14 -6.29 -9.66
N LYS A 50 1.16 -5.61 -9.13
CA LYS A 50 2.16 -4.88 -9.93
C LYS A 50 3.01 -5.83 -10.79
N SER A 51 3.38 -7.00 -10.26
CA SER A 51 4.14 -8.01 -11.01
C SER A 51 3.33 -8.63 -12.16
N LEU A 52 2.00 -8.75 -11.98
CA LEU A 52 1.05 -9.19 -13.00
C LEU A 52 0.79 -8.11 -14.07
N LYS A 53 1.44 -6.95 -13.99
CA LYS A 53 1.21 -5.78 -14.86
C LYS A 53 -0.26 -5.34 -14.89
N VAL A 54 -1.00 -5.61 -13.81
CA VAL A 54 -2.32 -5.00 -13.65
C VAL A 54 -2.08 -3.50 -13.54
N GLU A 55 -2.81 -2.73 -14.35
CA GLU A 55 -2.81 -1.27 -14.27
C GLU A 55 -3.46 -0.84 -12.96
N ILE A 56 -2.66 -0.89 -11.89
CA ILE A 56 -2.94 -0.14 -10.69
C ILE A 56 -2.77 1.31 -11.11
N GLY A 57 -3.89 2.00 -11.35
CA GLY A 57 -3.90 3.42 -11.67
C GLY A 57 -2.95 4.17 -10.74
N ASN A 58 -2.20 5.11 -11.29
CA ASN A 58 -1.16 5.78 -10.52
C ASN A 58 -1.83 6.45 -9.30
N PRO A 59 -1.33 6.30 -8.06
CA PRO A 59 -1.87 7.04 -6.93
C PRO A 59 -1.96 8.55 -7.22
N SER A 60 -1.05 9.08 -8.03
CA SER A 60 -1.10 10.46 -8.53
C SER A 60 -2.36 10.81 -9.32
N ASP A 61 -2.96 9.88 -10.06
CA ASP A 61 -4.22 10.10 -10.78
C ASP A 61 -5.40 10.17 -9.82
N LEU A 62 -5.38 9.33 -8.79
CA LEU A 62 -6.33 9.38 -7.67
C LEU A 62 -6.24 10.73 -6.94
N PHE A 63 -5.03 11.18 -6.64
CA PHE A 63 -4.79 12.51 -6.06
C PHE A 63 -5.24 13.61 -7.04
N ALA A 64 -4.95 13.50 -8.33
CA ALA A 64 -5.36 14.48 -9.33
C ALA A 64 -6.88 14.62 -9.42
N TRP A 65 -7.63 13.52 -9.27
CA TRP A 65 -9.09 13.54 -9.17
C TRP A 65 -9.57 14.25 -7.89
N ILE A 66 -8.99 13.92 -6.74
CA ILE A 66 -9.30 14.55 -5.44
C ILE A 66 -9.02 16.06 -5.47
N TYR A 67 -7.91 16.47 -6.11
CA TYR A 67 -7.48 17.87 -6.20
C TYR A 67 -8.04 18.61 -7.43
N SER A 68 -8.75 17.93 -8.34
CA SER A 68 -9.42 18.55 -9.49
C SER A 68 -10.32 19.73 -9.12
N PRO A 69 -11.20 19.66 -8.09
CA PRO A 69 -12.01 20.82 -7.68
C PRO A 69 -11.16 21.99 -7.16
N LEU A 70 -9.99 21.71 -6.57
CA LEU A 70 -9.07 22.73 -6.07
C LEU A 70 -8.49 23.58 -7.21
N LYS A 71 -8.27 22.98 -8.39
CA LYS A 71 -7.76 23.70 -9.58
C LYS A 71 -8.69 24.83 -10.00
N GLY A 72 -10.01 24.57 -10.05
CA GLY A 72 -11.00 25.59 -10.42
C GLY A 72 -11.09 26.73 -9.41
N VAL A 73 -10.86 26.45 -8.12
CA VAL A 73 -10.76 27.47 -7.07
C VAL A 73 -9.50 28.32 -7.26
N MET A 74 -8.35 27.69 -7.51
CA MET A 74 -7.08 28.38 -7.74
C MET A 74 -7.14 29.32 -8.95
N GLU A 75 -7.72 28.87 -10.06
CA GLU A 75 -7.92 29.67 -11.28
C GLU A 75 -8.85 30.85 -11.04
N SER A 76 -9.91 30.66 -10.25
CA SER A 76 -10.86 31.71 -9.91
C SER A 76 -10.26 32.78 -8.99
N LEU A 77 -9.33 32.41 -8.12
CA LEU A 77 -8.59 33.34 -7.26
C LEU A 77 -7.55 34.14 -8.04
N LEU A 78 -6.82 33.48 -8.94
CA LEU A 78 -5.76 34.10 -9.75
C LEU A 78 -6.36 35.08 -10.79
N LYS A 79 -7.57 34.81 -11.30
CA LYS A 79 -8.27 35.69 -12.25
C LYS A 79 -8.96 36.91 -11.59
N LYS A 80 -9.04 36.94 -10.25
CA LYS A 80 -9.70 38.01 -9.48
C LYS A 80 -8.71 38.98 -8.80
N GLY A 81 -7.42 38.67 -8.82
CA GLY A 81 -6.34 39.50 -8.27
C GLY A 81 -5.71 40.41 -9.31
#